data_AF-A0ABD2Y612-F1
#
_entry.id   AF-A0ABD2Y612-F1
#
_cell.length_a   1.000
_cell.length_b   1.000
_cell.length_c   1.000
_cell.angle_alpha   90.00
_cell.angle_beta   90.00
_cell.angle_gamma   90.00
#
_symmetry.space_group_name_H-M   'P 1'
#
loop_
_entity.id
_entity.type
_entity.pdbx_description
1 polymer ?
#
loop_
_entity_poly.entity_id
_entity_poly.type
_entity_poly.pdbx_seq_one_letter_code
_entity_poly.pdbx_strand_id
1 'polypeptide(L)'
;MKEAARTSVVSHRWENLWKFYGGCLDFDDLGNSKMLLYECTGERDVRVERRRYLNWVNQVLVSHQVPSIEQFRAYFELDKDHSTTIDSWIRFAAAKRVRRLELDLSSLFSSENVKELEEIYSFPMDQLLSGELNLKLLTSLRLIAINVCEEHVLGFLSECPLLEELSIA
;
A
#
# COMPACT_ATOMS: atom_id res chain seq x y z
N MET A 1 -14.67 -4.93 -3.10
CA MET A 1 -14.90 -3.70 -3.90
C MET A 1 -15.45 -3.95 -5.32
N LYS A 2 -15.95 -5.15 -5.66
CA LYS A 2 -16.32 -5.50 -7.06
C LYS A 2 -17.74 -5.14 -7.54
N GLU A 3 -18.63 -4.70 -6.65
CA GLU A 3 -20.04 -4.42 -7.03
C GLU A 3 -20.38 -2.92 -7.11
N ALA A 4 -19.53 -2.02 -6.60
CA ALA A 4 -19.84 -0.59 -6.55
C ALA A 4 -19.33 0.21 -7.77
N ALA A 5 -18.48 -0.37 -8.62
CA ALA A 5 -17.84 0.32 -9.74
C ALA A 5 -18.67 0.31 -11.04
N ARG A 6 -19.84 -0.35 -11.08
CA ARG A 6 -20.57 -0.64 -12.33
C ARG A 6 -21.71 0.32 -12.69
N THR A 7 -21.95 1.37 -11.94
CA THR A 7 -23.00 2.34 -12.32
C THR A 7 -22.46 3.75 -12.33
N SER A 8 -22.48 4.40 -13.50
CA SER A 8 -22.14 5.81 -13.76
C SER A 8 -23.05 6.83 -13.06
N VAL A 9 -23.75 6.41 -12.00
CA VAL A 9 -24.54 7.19 -11.04
C VAL A 9 -23.84 7.25 -9.67
N VAL A 10 -22.57 6.81 -9.58
CA VAL A 10 -21.65 7.07 -8.45
C VAL A 10 -21.22 8.55 -8.50
N SER A 11 -22.23 9.39 -8.29
CA SER A 11 -22.25 10.84 -8.15
C SER A 11 -21.27 11.30 -7.06
N HIS A 12 -20.77 12.53 -7.17
CA HIS A 12 -19.99 13.31 -6.18
C HIS A 12 -20.30 13.07 -4.68
N ARG A 13 -21.47 12.51 -4.34
CA ARG A 13 -21.77 11.94 -3.02
C ARG A 13 -20.77 10.88 -2.56
N TRP A 14 -20.43 9.89 -3.40
CA TRP A 14 -19.48 8.84 -3.01
C TRP A 14 -18.05 9.36 -2.88
N GLU A 15 -17.68 10.34 -3.70
CA GLU A 15 -16.41 11.09 -3.59
C GLU A 15 -16.27 11.82 -2.24
N ASN A 16 -17.38 12.16 -1.58
CA ASN A 16 -17.34 12.73 -0.24
C ASN A 16 -17.46 11.69 0.87
N LEU A 17 -18.09 10.55 0.60
CA LEU A 17 -18.29 9.49 1.60
C LEU A 17 -17.01 8.73 1.92
N TRP A 18 -16.12 8.51 0.94
CA TRP A 18 -14.87 7.79 1.21
C TRP A 18 -13.98 8.52 2.21
N LYS A 19 -14.08 9.85 2.29
CA LYS A 19 -13.38 10.69 3.27
C LYS A 19 -13.69 10.29 4.71
N PHE A 20 -14.89 9.75 4.93
CA PHE A 20 -15.40 9.32 6.23
C PHE A 20 -15.51 7.80 6.37
N TYR A 21 -14.90 7.04 5.45
CA TYR A 21 -14.97 5.59 5.47
C TYR A 21 -13.82 5.00 6.29
N GLY A 22 -14.15 4.35 7.42
CA GLY A 22 -13.18 3.67 8.30
C GLY A 22 -12.99 2.18 8.01
N GLY A 23 -13.51 1.66 6.90
CA GLY A 23 -13.42 0.25 6.54
C GLY A 23 -12.13 -0.10 5.81
N CYS A 24 -12.25 -0.79 4.66
CA CYS A 24 -11.11 -1.20 3.85
C CYS A 24 -10.82 -0.18 2.73
N LEU A 25 -9.67 0.50 2.82
CA LEU A 25 -9.08 1.23 1.70
C LEU A 25 -8.26 0.23 0.87
N ASP A 26 -8.88 -0.25 -0.19
CA ASP A 26 -8.30 -1.20 -1.13
C ASP A 26 -7.92 -0.48 -2.42
N PHE A 27 -6.63 -0.21 -2.59
CA PHE A 27 -6.08 0.39 -3.82
C PHE A 27 -5.71 -0.66 -4.86
N ASP A 28 -6.18 -1.90 -4.69
CA ASP A 28 -6.07 -2.98 -5.65
C ASP A 28 -7.14 -2.83 -6.74
N ASP A 29 -7.13 -1.75 -7.52
CA ASP A 29 -8.00 -1.62 -8.72
C ASP A 29 -7.46 -2.49 -9.87
N LEU A 30 -7.16 -3.76 -9.59
CA LEU A 30 -6.74 -4.78 -10.54
C LEU A 30 -7.68 -4.94 -11.73
N GLY A 31 -8.94 -4.49 -11.61
CA GLY A 31 -9.90 -4.54 -12.70
C GLY A 31 -9.52 -3.62 -13.85
N ASN A 32 -9.18 -2.37 -13.54
CA ASN A 32 -8.82 -1.37 -14.56
C ASN A 32 -7.31 -1.18 -14.66
N SER A 33 -6.56 -1.18 -13.56
CA SER A 33 -5.12 -0.89 -13.57
C SER A 33 -4.33 -2.00 -14.25
N LYS A 34 -4.56 -3.29 -13.92
CA LYS A 34 -3.91 -4.39 -14.64
C LYS A 34 -4.33 -4.44 -16.10
N MET A 35 -5.61 -4.18 -16.43
CA MET A 35 -6.07 -4.17 -17.81
C MET A 35 -5.39 -3.05 -18.63
N LEU A 36 -5.33 -1.82 -18.10
CA LEU A 36 -4.60 -0.70 -18.71
C LEU A 36 -3.08 -0.96 -18.79
N LEU A 37 -2.53 -1.69 -17.82
CA LEU A 37 -1.13 -2.08 -17.79
C LEU A 37 -0.83 -3.21 -18.79
N TYR A 38 -1.73 -4.17 -19.04
CA TYR A 38 -1.57 -5.17 -20.11
C TYR A 38 -1.65 -4.54 -21.50
N GLU A 39 -2.31 -3.39 -21.65
CA GLU A 39 -2.32 -2.58 -22.87
C GLU A 39 -1.06 -1.70 -23.02
N CYS A 40 -0.24 -1.58 -21.97
CA CYS A 40 1.04 -0.85 -22.05
C CYS A 40 2.00 -1.61 -22.96
N THR A 41 2.46 -0.95 -24.03
CA THR A 41 3.35 -1.57 -25.03
C THR A 41 4.82 -1.25 -24.79
N GLY A 42 5.13 -0.44 -23.77
CA GLY A 42 6.50 -0.14 -23.38
C GLY A 42 6.63 0.63 -22.06
N GLU A 43 7.87 0.84 -21.62
CA GLU A 43 8.20 1.45 -20.32
C GLU A 43 7.57 2.83 -20.08
N ARG A 44 7.34 3.61 -21.14
CA ARG A 44 6.72 4.94 -21.01
C ARG A 44 5.28 4.86 -20.51
N ASP A 45 4.52 3.89 -21.00
CA ASP A 45 3.11 3.71 -20.62
C ASP A 45 3.03 3.26 -19.15
N VAL A 46 3.92 2.34 -18.75
CA VAL A 46 4.05 1.89 -17.35
C VAL A 46 4.36 3.06 -16.42
N ARG A 47 5.28 3.97 -16.79
CA ARG A 47 5.60 5.15 -16.00
C ARG A 47 4.41 6.11 -15.85
N VAL A 48 3.60 6.26 -16.89
CA VAL A 48 2.39 7.12 -16.86
C VAL A 48 1.36 6.53 -15.90
N GLU A 49 1.05 5.24 -16.03
CA GLU A 49 0.10 4.58 -15.15
C GLU A 49 0.60 4.51 -13.71
N ARG A 50 1.91 4.31 -13.49
CA ARG A 50 2.53 4.42 -12.15
C ARG A 50 2.27 5.77 -11.53
N ARG A 51 2.55 6.85 -12.26
CA ARG A 51 2.31 8.22 -11.76
C ARG A 51 0.83 8.44 -11.46
N ARG A 52 -0.06 7.96 -12.33
CA ARG A 52 -1.52 8.06 -12.14
C ARG A 52 -1.96 7.34 -10.87
N TYR A 53 -1.46 6.14 -10.64
CA TYR A 53 -1.71 5.36 -9.43
C TYR A 53 -1.24 6.09 -8.17
N LEU A 54 0.03 6.53 -8.15
CA LEU A 54 0.59 7.27 -7.00
C LEU A 54 -0.21 8.53 -6.67
N ASN A 55 -0.59 9.30 -7.69
CA ASN A 55 -1.41 10.50 -7.52
C ASN A 55 -2.79 10.18 -6.96
N TRP A 56 -3.44 9.12 -7.48
CA TRP A 56 -4.75 8.70 -7.00
C TRP A 56 -4.69 8.26 -5.52
N VAL A 57 -3.77 7.37 -5.17
CA VAL A 57 -3.60 6.92 -3.78
C VAL A 57 -3.36 8.13 -2.88
N ASN A 58 -2.39 8.98 -3.21
CA ASN A 58 -2.04 10.16 -2.40
C ASN A 58 -3.21 11.13 -2.23
N GLN A 59 -4.00 11.38 -3.29
CA GLN A 59 -5.20 12.20 -3.18
C GLN A 59 -6.22 11.60 -2.22
N VAL A 60 -6.38 10.27 -2.25
CA VAL A 60 -7.23 9.57 -1.29
C VAL A 60 -6.69 9.75 0.14
N LEU A 61 -5.40 9.55 0.37
CA LEU A 61 -4.84 9.62 1.73
C LEU A 61 -4.98 11.02 2.34
N VAL A 62 -4.68 12.08 1.58
CA VAL A 62 -4.74 13.47 2.03
C VAL A 62 -6.14 13.89 2.47
N SER A 63 -7.18 13.35 1.83
CA SER A 63 -8.55 13.79 2.04
C SER A 63 -9.33 12.91 3.04
N HIS A 64 -8.69 11.86 3.58
CA HIS A 64 -9.29 10.96 4.56
C HIS A 64 -9.33 11.56 5.97
N GLN A 65 -10.51 11.55 6.61
CA GLN A 65 -10.80 12.30 7.83
C GLN A 65 -11.02 11.41 9.08
N VAL A 66 -11.27 10.11 8.92
CA VAL A 66 -11.55 9.22 10.07
C VAL A 66 -10.25 8.93 10.84
N PRO A 67 -10.28 8.84 12.17
CA PRO A 67 -9.09 8.53 12.98
C PRO A 67 -8.60 7.08 12.86
N SER A 68 -9.46 6.15 12.43
CA SER A 68 -9.12 4.73 12.31
C SER A 68 -9.61 4.12 11.00
N ILE A 69 -8.83 3.20 10.45
CA ILE A 69 -9.14 2.44 9.25
C ILE A 69 -8.96 0.95 9.55
N GLU A 70 -9.90 0.12 9.13
CA GLU A 70 -9.82 -1.33 9.35
C GLU A 70 -8.70 -1.96 8.51
N GLN A 71 -8.59 -1.59 7.24
CA GLN A 71 -7.57 -2.12 6.34
C GLN A 71 -7.04 -1.07 5.38
N PHE A 72 -5.73 -1.07 5.17
CA PHE A 72 -5.03 -0.35 4.12
C PHE A 72 -4.32 -1.37 3.23
N ARG A 73 -4.66 -1.39 1.93
CA ARG A 73 -4.04 -2.29 0.95
C ARG A 73 -3.63 -1.50 -0.28
N ALA A 74 -2.35 -1.58 -0.65
CA ALA A 74 -1.82 -0.98 -1.87
C ALA A 74 -1.02 -2.00 -2.66
N TYR A 75 -1.30 -2.05 -3.97
CA TYR A 75 -0.71 -3.00 -4.91
C TYR A 75 -0.28 -2.28 -6.17
N PHE A 76 1.03 -2.13 -6.38
CA PHE A 76 1.58 -1.56 -7.61
C PHE A 76 3.08 -1.80 -7.74
N GLU A 77 3.59 -1.98 -8.96
CA GLU A 77 5.03 -2.09 -9.21
C GLU A 77 5.77 -0.79 -8.85
N LEU A 78 6.39 -0.79 -7.67
CA LEU A 78 7.21 0.29 -7.11
C LEU A 78 8.54 -0.28 -6.58
N ASP A 79 9.50 0.60 -6.34
CA ASP A 79 10.88 0.28 -6.01
C ASP A 79 11.46 1.36 -5.07
N LYS A 80 12.77 1.29 -4.79
CA LYS A 80 13.46 2.25 -3.91
C LYS A 80 13.30 3.71 -4.33
N ASP A 81 13.11 4.01 -5.62
CA ASP A 81 12.99 5.40 -6.10
C ASP A 81 11.69 6.04 -5.62
N HIS A 82 10.75 5.20 -5.18
CA HIS A 82 9.45 5.60 -4.64
C HIS A 82 9.41 5.55 -3.10
N SER A 83 10.54 5.27 -2.44
CA SER A 83 10.67 5.13 -0.97
C SER A 83 9.98 6.23 -0.18
N THR A 84 10.19 7.49 -0.54
CA THR A 84 9.56 8.63 0.15
C THR A 84 8.03 8.55 0.12
N THR A 85 7.47 8.10 -1.01
CA THR A 85 6.01 7.94 -1.15
C THR A 85 5.52 6.72 -0.38
N ILE A 86 6.21 5.59 -0.47
CA ILE A 86 5.84 4.36 0.25
C ILE A 86 5.91 4.58 1.78
N ASP A 87 6.96 5.23 2.28
CA ASP A 87 7.06 5.61 3.69
C ASP A 87 5.89 6.51 4.10
N SER A 88 5.44 7.43 3.23
CA SER A 88 4.30 8.29 3.53
C SER A 88 3.01 7.48 3.70
N TRP A 89 2.84 6.39 2.95
CA TRP A 89 1.70 5.48 3.08
C TRP A 89 1.76 4.69 4.39
N ILE A 90 2.94 4.22 4.78
CA ILE A 90 3.15 3.53 6.06
C ILE A 90 2.88 4.47 7.23
N ARG A 91 3.40 5.71 7.20
CA ARG A 91 3.11 6.73 8.21
C ARG A 91 1.62 7.07 8.27
N PHE A 92 0.95 7.15 7.13
CA PHE A 92 -0.50 7.33 7.08
C PHE A 92 -1.21 6.16 7.76
N ALA A 93 -0.86 4.91 7.45
CA ALA A 93 -1.46 3.72 8.05
C ALA A 93 -1.26 3.70 9.59
N ALA A 94 -0.07 4.05 10.07
CA ALA A 94 0.22 4.19 11.49
C ALA A 94 -0.64 5.30 12.15
N ALA A 95 -0.69 6.49 11.54
CA ALA A 95 -1.49 7.61 12.03
C ALA A 95 -2.99 7.29 12.07
N LYS A 96 -3.46 6.47 11.12
CA LYS A 96 -4.84 5.97 11.01
C LYS A 96 -5.07 4.66 11.76
N ARG A 97 -4.16 4.25 12.65
CA ARG A 97 -4.33 3.10 13.54
C ARG A 97 -4.83 1.85 12.80
N VAL A 98 -4.26 1.59 11.63
CA VAL A 98 -4.69 0.51 10.76
C VAL A 98 -4.54 -0.83 11.46
N ARG A 99 -5.54 -1.70 11.30
CA ARG A 99 -5.48 -3.08 11.83
C ARG A 99 -4.88 -4.07 10.84
N ARG A 100 -5.07 -3.85 9.54
CA ARG A 100 -4.54 -4.73 8.50
C ARG A 100 -3.82 -3.91 7.44
N LEU A 101 -2.49 -4.07 7.37
CA LEU A 101 -1.63 -3.38 6.41
C LEU A 101 -1.11 -4.37 5.38
N GLU A 102 -1.41 -4.11 4.11
CA GLU A 102 -0.91 -4.90 2.99
C GLU A 102 -0.25 -3.99 1.95
N LEU A 103 1.04 -4.22 1.72
CA LEU A 103 1.81 -3.56 0.68
C LEU A 103 2.43 -4.62 -0.22
N ASP A 104 2.10 -4.55 -1.50
CA ASP A 104 2.67 -5.43 -2.52
C ASP A 104 3.24 -4.59 -3.67
N LEU A 105 4.57 -4.64 -3.76
CA LEU A 105 5.36 -3.86 -4.71
C LEU A 105 5.88 -4.72 -5.88
N SER A 106 5.34 -5.92 -6.04
CA SER A 106 5.79 -6.90 -7.03
C SER A 106 5.66 -6.36 -8.46
N SER A 107 6.53 -6.85 -9.35
CA SER A 107 6.47 -6.48 -10.75
C SER A 107 5.22 -7.05 -11.42
N LEU A 108 4.60 -6.24 -12.26
CA LEU A 108 3.42 -6.61 -13.03
C LEU A 108 3.80 -7.16 -14.42
N PHE A 109 5.06 -7.00 -14.82
CA PHE A 109 5.49 -7.08 -16.22
C PHE A 109 6.51 -8.17 -16.57
N SER A 110 7.03 -8.97 -15.64
CA SER A 110 7.85 -10.12 -16.05
C SER A 110 7.99 -11.23 -15.02
N SER A 111 8.07 -12.45 -15.55
CA SER A 111 8.55 -13.65 -14.87
C SER A 111 10.10 -13.71 -14.80
N GLU A 112 10.81 -12.68 -15.27
CA GLU A 112 12.26 -12.73 -15.51
C GLU A 112 13.05 -11.48 -15.08
N ASN A 113 12.43 -10.33 -14.77
CA ASN A 113 13.16 -9.19 -14.20
C ASN A 113 13.19 -9.33 -12.67
N VAL A 114 14.14 -10.10 -12.19
CA VAL A 114 14.55 -10.03 -10.78
C VAL A 114 15.09 -8.62 -10.57
N LYS A 115 14.33 -7.76 -9.89
CA LYS A 115 14.86 -6.48 -9.39
C LYS A 115 16.13 -6.79 -8.62
N GLU A 116 17.23 -6.12 -8.94
CA GLU A 116 18.42 -6.24 -8.12
C GLU A 116 18.05 -5.86 -6.68
N LEU A 117 18.65 -6.49 -5.66
CA LEU A 117 18.38 -6.18 -4.26
C LEU A 117 18.51 -4.67 -3.98
N GLU A 118 19.42 -4.00 -4.69
CA GLU A 118 19.62 -2.56 -4.61
C GLU A 118 18.40 -1.75 -5.07
N GLU A 119 17.50 -2.30 -5.88
CA GLU A 119 16.29 -1.63 -6.35
C GLU A 119 15.07 -1.87 -5.46
N ILE A 120 15.14 -2.82 -4.53
CA ILE A 120 14.02 -3.18 -3.67
C ILE A 120 13.88 -2.16 -2.53
N TYR A 121 12.65 -1.69 -2.33
CA TYR A 121 12.33 -0.82 -1.20
C TYR A 121 12.53 -1.55 0.14
N SER A 122 13.21 -0.92 1.08
CA SER A 122 13.41 -1.46 2.44
C SER A 122 12.43 -0.84 3.41
N PHE A 123 11.80 -1.66 4.26
CA PHE A 123 10.86 -1.16 5.26
C PHE A 123 11.59 -0.29 6.31
N PRO A 124 11.01 0.84 6.75
CA PRO A 124 11.62 1.77 7.71
C PRO A 124 11.55 1.23 9.14
N MET A 125 12.32 0.18 9.41
CA MET A 125 12.36 -0.50 10.70
C MET A 125 12.91 0.35 11.82
N ASP A 126 13.84 1.26 11.51
CA ASP A 126 14.35 2.26 12.44
C ASP A 126 13.22 3.13 13.01
N GLN A 127 12.29 3.58 12.17
CA GLN A 127 11.13 4.37 12.58
C GLN A 127 10.13 3.54 13.41
N LEU A 128 10.03 2.23 13.17
CA LEU A 128 9.21 1.34 13.99
C LEU A 128 9.82 1.16 15.38
N LEU A 129 11.11 0.82 15.44
CA LEU A 129 11.83 0.57 16.69
C LEU A 129 12.05 1.83 17.53
N SER A 130 12.14 3.01 16.91
CA SER A 130 12.20 4.30 17.62
C SER A 130 10.83 4.73 18.18
N GLY A 131 9.75 4.08 17.76
CA GLY A 131 8.37 4.41 18.13
C GLY A 131 7.74 5.54 17.30
N GLU A 132 8.39 6.01 16.23
CA GLU A 132 7.81 6.97 15.29
C GLU A 132 6.63 6.36 14.50
N LEU A 133 6.73 5.09 14.11
CA LEU A 133 5.65 4.32 13.51
C LEU A 133 4.87 3.56 14.57
N ASN A 134 3.75 4.12 15.01
CA ASN A 134 2.86 3.45 15.97
C ASN A 134 1.95 2.43 15.29
N LEU A 135 2.38 1.17 15.26
CA LEU A 135 1.64 0.04 14.69
C LEU A 135 1.07 -0.90 15.77
N LYS A 136 0.86 -0.42 17.00
CA LYS A 136 0.46 -1.26 18.15
C LYS A 136 -0.90 -1.96 18.00
N LEU A 137 -1.74 -1.46 17.11
CA LEU A 137 -3.08 -2.00 16.82
C LEU A 137 -3.11 -2.91 15.59
N LEU A 138 -1.96 -3.14 14.97
CA LEU A 138 -1.84 -3.99 13.81
C LEU A 138 -2.07 -5.44 14.19
N THR A 139 -2.97 -6.09 13.47
CA THR A 139 -3.37 -7.50 13.61
C THR A 139 -2.89 -8.34 12.43
N SER A 140 -2.74 -7.75 11.25
CA SER A 140 -2.20 -8.41 10.06
C SER A 140 -1.24 -7.48 9.32
N LEU A 141 -0.04 -7.98 9.03
CA LEU A 141 0.98 -7.32 8.23
C LEU A 141 1.38 -8.22 7.06
N ARG A 142 1.18 -7.72 5.84
CA ARG A 142 1.57 -8.41 4.61
C ARG A 142 2.46 -7.49 3.78
N LEU A 143 3.71 -7.89 3.57
CA LEU A 143 4.71 -7.15 2.80
C LEU A 143 5.21 -8.07 1.68
N ILE A 144 5.02 -7.65 0.43
CA ILE A 144 5.39 -8.43 -0.76
C ILE A 144 6.32 -7.59 -1.64
N ALA A 145 7.45 -8.18 -2.04
CA ALA A 145 8.53 -7.51 -2.78
C ALA A 145 9.08 -6.28 -2.02
N ILE A 146 9.24 -6.42 -0.71
CA ILE A 146 9.81 -5.42 0.20
C ILE A 146 10.97 -6.07 0.96
N ASN A 147 12.11 -5.39 0.98
CA ASN A 147 13.30 -5.87 1.67
C ASN A 147 13.10 -5.78 3.19
N VAL A 148 13.01 -6.95 3.82
CA VAL A 148 12.89 -7.13 5.27
C VAL A 148 13.85 -8.25 5.68
N CYS A 149 14.87 -7.90 6.45
CA CYS A 149 15.83 -8.86 7.01
C CYS A 149 15.17 -9.73 8.11
N GLU A 150 15.77 -10.89 8.39
CA GLU A 150 15.27 -11.84 9.40
C GLU A 150 15.16 -11.20 10.80
N GLU A 151 16.12 -10.36 11.17
CA GLU A 151 16.12 -9.62 12.44
C GLU A 151 14.94 -8.65 12.60
N HIS A 152 14.35 -8.18 11.49
CA HIS A 152 13.21 -7.28 11.53
C HIS A 152 11.92 -7.98 11.99
N VAL A 153 11.82 -9.31 11.80
CA VAL A 153 10.67 -10.10 12.25
C VAL A 153 10.46 -9.93 13.75
N LEU A 154 11.55 -9.99 14.53
CA LEU A 154 11.50 -9.79 15.98
C LEU A 154 11.07 -8.37 16.34
N GLY A 155 11.50 -7.38 15.57
CA GLY A 155 11.06 -5.99 15.74
C GLY A 155 9.56 -5.79 15.51
N PHE A 156 8.98 -6.45 14.51
CA PHE A 156 7.53 -6.43 14.31
C PHE A 156 6.80 -7.07 15.48
N LEU A 157 7.27 -8.22 15.97
CA LEU A 157 6.65 -8.92 17.09
C LEU A 157 6.78 -8.16 18.42
N SER A 158 7.85 -7.37 18.61
CA SER A 158 8.02 -6.54 19.81
C SER A 158 7.16 -5.29 19.78
N GLU A 159 7.11 -4.59 18.64
CA GLU A 159 6.42 -3.29 18.52
C GLU A 159 4.92 -3.42 18.19
N CYS A 160 4.48 -4.56 17.67
CA CYS A 160 3.09 -4.85 17.31
C CYS A 160 2.51 -5.97 18.19
N PRO A 161 2.11 -5.69 19.46
CA PRO A 161 1.70 -6.72 20.42
C PRO A 161 0.38 -7.43 20.07
N LEU A 162 -0.39 -6.91 19.11
CA LEU A 162 -1.65 -7.50 18.66
C LEU A 162 -1.52 -8.23 17.31
N LEU A 163 -0.29 -8.40 16.80
CA LEU A 163 -0.06 -9.01 15.49
C LEU A 163 -0.40 -10.50 15.54
N GLU A 164 -1.40 -10.90 14.75
CA GLU A 164 -1.86 -12.29 14.61
C GLU A 164 -1.32 -12.93 13.32
N GLU A 165 -1.06 -12.11 12.30
CA GLU A 165 -0.59 -12.55 11.00
C GLU A 165 0.58 -11.68 10.51
N LEU A 166 1.69 -12.34 10.14
CA LEU A 166 2.84 -11.73 9.50
C LEU A 166 3.20 -12.53 8.25
N SER A 167 3.17 -11.88 7.09
CA SER A 167 3.59 -12.45 5.80
C SER A 167 4.60 -11.53 5.15
N ILE A 168 5.78 -12.08 4.83
CA ILE A 168 6.86 -11.41 4.10
C ILE A 168 7.19 -12.32 2.92
N ALA A 169 7.09 -11.80 1.69
CA ALA A 169 7.28 -12.59 0.46
C ALA A 169 8.03 -11.81 -0.63
#